data_AF-A0A847V5N1-F1
#
_entry.id   AF-A0A847V5N1-F1
#
_cell.length_a   1.000
_cell.length_b   1.000
_cell.length_c   1.000
_cell.angle_alpha   90.00
_cell.angle_beta   90.00
_cell.angle_gamma   90.00
#
_symmetry.space_group_name_H-M   'P 1'
#
loop_
_entity.id
_entity.type
_entity.pdbx_description
1 polymer ?
#
loop_
_entity_poly.entity_id
_entity_poly.type
_entity_poly.pdbx_seq_one_letter_code
_entity_poly.pdbx_strand_id
1 'polypeptide(L)' 'MLRIVDAERDGKLAEECLVFTVPTLILERDGMLVERWNGFVSGDRLERAQREVLGREGKGRKRRGTWEGDPETSSSN' A
#
# COMPACT_ATOMS: atom_id res chain seq x y z
N MET A 1 6.35 3.94 -12.37
CA MET A 1 6.13 4.76 -13.58
C MET A 1 5.01 5.74 -13.26
N LEU A 2 5.22 7.05 -13.46
CA LEU A 2 4.15 8.05 -13.28
C LEU A 2 3.30 8.08 -14.56
N ARG A 3 1.98 7.97 -14.43
CA ARG A 3 1.04 8.11 -15.54
C ARG A 3 0.02 9.18 -15.17
N ILE A 4 -0.14 10.17 -16.04
CA ILE A 4 -1.23 11.15 -15.95
C ILE A 4 -2.37 10.62 -16.80
N VAL A 5 -3.57 10.58 -16.24
CA VAL A 5 -4.79 10.09 -16.89
C VAL A 5 -5.83 11.20 -16.84
N ASP A 6 -6.48 11.42 -17.97
CA ASP A 6 -7.67 12.26 -18.04
C ASP A 6 -8.88 11.41 -17.62
N ALA A 7 -9.39 11.67 -16.41
CA ALA A 7 -10.49 10.90 -15.84
C ALA A 7 -11.83 11.12 -16.56
N GLU A 8 -12.00 12.26 -17.25
CA GLU A 8 -13.21 12.52 -18.03
C GLU A 8 -13.19 11.76 -19.35
N ARG A 9 -12.01 11.70 -19.99
CA ARG A 9 -11.83 10.94 -21.24
C ARG A 9 -11.82 9.43 -21.01
N ASP A 10 -11.17 8.98 -19.95
CA ASP A 10 -11.00 7.56 -19.62
C ASP A 10 -11.96 7.14 -18.47
N GLY A 11 -13.26 7.43 -18.61
CA GLY A 11 -14.27 7.23 -17.56
C GLY A 11 -14.37 5.80 -17.01
N LYS A 12 -14.16 4.78 -17.84
CA LYS A 12 -14.13 3.38 -17.39
C LYS A 12 -12.97 3.10 -16.42
N LEU A 13 -11.79 3.65 -16.70
CA LEU A 13 -10.63 3.52 -15.82
C LEU A 13 -10.85 4.30 -14.52
N ALA A 14 -11.48 5.49 -14.60
CA ALA A 14 -11.86 6.25 -13.42
C ALA A 14 -12.82 5.45 -12.52
N GLU A 15 -13.82 4.77 -13.10
CA GLU A 15 -14.75 3.91 -12.37
C GLU A 15 -14.05 2.69 -11.74
N GLU A 16 -13.23 1.97 -12.50
CA GLU A 16 -12.45 0.82 -12.01
C GLU A 16 -11.51 1.20 -10.84
N CYS A 17 -10.93 2.39 -10.91
CA CYS A 17 -10.08 2.96 -9.85
C CYS A 17 -10.88 3.70 -8.75
N LEU A 18 -12.22 3.71 -8.83
CA LEU A 18 -13.14 4.39 -7.91
C LEU A 18 -12.87 5.90 -7.75
N VAL A 19 -12.44 6.57 -8.82
CA VAL A 19 -12.15 8.02 -8.85
C VAL A 19 -13.46 8.80 -8.99
N PHE A 20 -13.89 9.46 -7.91
CA PHE A 20 -15.10 10.29 -7.88
C PHE A 20 -14.81 11.79 -7.86
N THR A 21 -13.56 12.17 -7.65
CA THR A 21 -13.11 13.55 -7.47
C THR A 21 -11.78 13.75 -8.16
N VAL A 22 -11.58 14.89 -8.81
CA VAL A 22 -10.31 15.26 -9.43
C VAL A 22 -9.70 16.49 -8.75
N PRO A 23 -8.36 16.57 -8.63
CA PRO A 23 -7.39 15.52 -8.96
C PRO A 23 -7.47 14.35 -7.97
N THR A 24 -7.13 13.13 -8.41
CA THR A 24 -6.88 11.99 -7.52
C THR A 24 -5.52 11.39 -7.86
N LEU A 25 -4.72 11.11 -6.84
CA LEU A 25 -3.45 10.43 -6.98
C LEU A 25 -3.59 9.00 -6.45
N ILE A 26 -3.14 8.03 -7.24
CA ILE A 26 -3.15 6.62 -6.91
C ILE A 26 -1.70 6.11 -6.95
N LEU A 27 -1.26 5.49 -5.86
CA LEU A 27 0.03 4.82 -5.79
C LEU A 27 -0.19 3.31 -5.81
N GLU A 28 0.33 2.66 -6.84
CA GLU A 28 0.25 1.21 -7.04
C GLU A 28 1.64 0.59 -7.03
N ARG A 29 1.71 -0.66 -6.56
CA ARG A 29 2.89 -1.52 -6.65
C ARG A 29 2.45 -2.90 -7.08
N ASP A 30 3.06 -3.42 -8.15
CA ASP A 30 2.78 -4.76 -8.68
C ASP A 30 1.28 -4.99 -8.94
N GLY A 31 0.58 -3.96 -9.44
CA GLY A 31 -0.86 -3.98 -9.70
C GLY A 31 -1.76 -3.88 -8.47
N MET A 32 -1.19 -3.71 -7.27
CA MET A 32 -1.94 -3.55 -6.03
C MET A 32 -1.96 -2.08 -5.58
N LEU A 33 -3.13 -1.60 -5.20
CA LEU A 33 -3.30 -0.28 -4.58
C LEU A 33 -2.53 -0.22 -3.25
N VAL A 34 -1.62 0.75 -3.13
CA VAL A 34 -0.87 1.01 -1.90
C VAL A 34 -1.47 2.17 -1.14
N GLU A 35 -1.69 3.30 -1.81
CA GLU A 35 -2.28 4.49 -1.20
C GLU A 35 -3.04 5.32 -2.25
N ARG A 36 -4.02 6.08 -1.78
CA ARG A 36 -4.84 6.97 -2.60
C ARG A 36 -5.01 8.31 -1.89
N TRP A 37 -4.93 9.39 -2.66
CA TRP A 37 -5.24 10.74 -2.21
C TRP A 37 -6.29 11.36 -3.12
N ASN A 38 -7.40 11.80 -2.53
CA ASN A 38 -8.41 12.61 -3.21
C ASN A 38 -8.02 14.07 -3.01
N GLY A 39 -7.63 14.76 -4.08
CA GLY A 39 -7.13 16.12 -4.07
C GLY A 39 -5.61 16.22 -4.13
N PHE A 40 -5.11 17.43 -3.89
CA PHE A 40 -3.68 17.73 -3.94
C PHE A 40 -2.93 17.12 -2.75
N VAL A 41 -1.73 16.62 -3.02
CA VAL A 41 -0.79 16.11 -2.02
C VAL A 41 0.47 16.98 -2.03
N SER A 42 1.06 17.25 -0.87
CA SER A 42 2.35 17.97 -0.82
C SER A 42 3.47 17.09 -1.37
N GLY A 43 4.50 17.73 -1.94
CA GLY A 43 5.70 17.04 -2.45
C GLY A 43 6.32 16.13 -1.40
N ASP A 44 6.57 16.64 -0.19
CA ASP A 44 7.16 15.87 0.91
C ASP A 44 6.38 14.61 1.29
N ARG A 45 5.03 14.70 1.27
CA ARG A 45 4.17 13.56 1.59
C ARG A 45 4.23 12.51 0.49
N LEU A 46 4.20 12.95 -0.77
CA LEU A 46 4.33 12.07 -1.92
C LEU A 46 5.70 11.36 -1.94
N GLU A 47 6.79 12.10 -1.74
CA GLU A 47 8.13 11.52 -1.69
C GLU A 47 8.29 10.49 -0.56
N ARG A 48 7.72 10.78 0.62
CA ARG A 48 7.76 9.83 1.74
C ARG A 48 7.04 8.52 1.38
N ALA A 49 5.84 8.62 0.82
CA ALA A 49 5.08 7.44 0.39
C ALA A 49 5.86 6.64 -0.66
N GLN A 50 6.45 7.30 -1.66
CA GLN A 50 7.30 6.64 -2.65
C GLN A 50 8.50 5.93 -2.01
N ARG A 51 9.20 6.58 -1.08
CA ARG A 51 10.33 5.97 -0.34
C ARG A 51 9.90 4.75 0.47
N GLU A 52 8.73 4.77 1.10
CA GLU A 52 8.21 3.62 1.85
C GLU A 52 7.85 2.45 0.93
N VAL A 53 7.25 2.74 -0.22
CA VAL A 53 6.86 1.71 -1.18
C VAL A 53 8.08 1.10 -1.86
N LEU A 54 9.05 1.91 -2.27
CA LEU A 54 10.30 1.43 -2.88
C LEU A 54 11.22 0.77 -1.85
N GLY A 55 11.31 1.33 -0.64
CA GLY A 55 12.16 0.83 0.46
C GLY A 55 11.65 -0.43 1.16
N ARG A 56 10.45 -0.93 0.81
CA ARG A 56 9.94 -2.25 1.26
C ARG A 56 10.62 -3.45 0.58
N GLU A 57 11.67 -3.19 -0.19
CA GLU A 57 12.89 -3.99 -0.39
C GLU A 57 13.41 -4.75 0.85
N GLY A 58 12.69 -5.71 1.45
CA GLY A 58 13.27 -6.60 2.47
C GLY A 58 13.12 -6.20 3.95
N LYS A 59 12.00 -5.59 4.36
CA LYS A 59 11.58 -5.67 5.77
C LYS A 59 10.34 -6.53 5.90
N GLY A 60 10.61 -7.82 6.09
CA GLY A 60 9.65 -8.78 6.60
C GLY A 60 8.83 -8.13 7.71
N ARG A 61 7.51 -8.21 7.55
CA ARG A 61 6.50 -7.90 8.54
C ARG A 61 7.03 -8.33 9.91
N LYS A 62 7.47 -7.37 10.75
CA LYS A 62 7.89 -7.65 12.13
C LYS A 62 6.66 -8.23 12.82
N ARG A 63 6.51 -9.55 12.80
CA ARG A 63 5.57 -10.27 13.66
C ARG A 63 5.97 -9.87 15.06
N ARG A 64 5.10 -9.09 15.69
CA ARG A 64 5.19 -8.76 17.11
C ARG A 64 5.35 -10.11 17.81
N GLY A 65 6.51 -10.30 18.43
CA GLY A 65 6.93 -11.59 18.96
C GLY A 65 5.97 -12.08 20.04
N THR A 66 5.59 -13.34 19.91
CA THR A 66 5.30 -14.21 21.04
C THR A 66 5.99 -15.54 20.72
N TRP A 67 7.22 -15.68 21.20
CA TRP A 67 7.86 -16.96 21.54
C TRP A 67 8.09 -16.82 23.06
N GLU A 68 7.82 -17.75 23.96
CA GLU A 68 7.86 -19.23 24.01
C GLU A 68 6.72 -19.71 24.94
N GLY A 69 6.25 -20.95 24.99
CA GLY A 69 6.64 -22.19 24.32
C GLY A 69 5.72 -23.32 24.84
N ASP A 70 5.43 -24.28 23.98
CA ASP A 70 5.03 -25.65 24.35
C ASP A 70 6.09 -26.56 23.69
N PRO A 71 6.62 -27.63 24.32
CA PRO A 71 5.77 -28.69 24.88
C PRO A 71 6.38 -29.48 26.08
N GLU A 72 5.58 -29.84 27.08
CA GLU A 72 5.83 -31.08 27.83
C GLU A 72 4.54 -31.87 27.99
N THR A 73 4.25 -32.70 26.99
CA THR A 73 3.57 -33.97 27.22
C THR A 73 4.60 -35.01 27.68
N SER A 74 4.21 -35.74 28.72
CA SER A 74 4.77 -37.02 29.21
C SER A 74 5.86 -36.94 30.27
N SER A 75 5.48 -37.18 31.54
CA SER A 75 5.84 -38.47 32.15
C SER A 75 4.99 -38.83 33.36
N SER A 76 4.73 -40.13 33.48
CA SER A 76 3.93 -40.83 34.47
C SER A 76 4.49 -40.74 35.89
N ASN A 77 3.61 -40.78 36.90
CA ASN A 77 3.50 -41.92 37.82
C ASN A 77 2.15 -41.88 38.55
#